data_AF-A0A7W1C0G8-F1
#
_entry.id   AF-A0A7W1C0G8-F1
#
_cell.length_a   1.000
_cell.length_b   1.000
_cell.length_c   1.000
_cell.angle_alpha   90.00
_cell.angle_beta   90.00
_cell.angle_gamma   90.00
#
_symmetry.space_group_name_H-M   'P 1'
#
loop_
_entity.id
_entity.type
_entity.pdbx_description
1 polymer ?
#
loop_
_entity_poly.entity_id
_entity_poly.type
_entity_poly.pdbx_seq_one_letter_code
_entity_poly.pdbx_strand_id
1 'polypeptide(L)'
;MAQRYDSAVRTVSLFLAGEMPPSSVELEAVSELKGMFNRSLKKDQWDWFTVYEKLGHPPRKQMAYFVSKLTELRKVLKEQDVDRAASLRDELAKNNLGQILARWQEPEPLRAEGAGEGWLYVLSTREEADLLKIGMTTRSVPERVRRINSATGLLRPYSARATYKVKSTREAERRVFALLSDHRIREDREFFHIPFATAVRLIEEELLAAGALQRDQGQVKWFDESKGYGILEYGQQQKAFVHISDFVDKGLGTPNPRQKVEFDVTTTSKGPKATRVVVVEG
;
A
#
# COMPACT_ATOMS: atom_id res chain seq x y z
N MET A 1 -0.33 3.59 20.77
CA MET A 1 -0.34 3.65 19.29
C MET A 1 -1.78 3.68 18.76
N ALA A 2 -2.59 2.63 18.96
CA ALA A 2 -3.99 2.60 18.49
C ALA A 2 -4.83 3.79 18.97
N GLN A 3 -4.87 4.05 20.28
CA GLN A 3 -5.65 5.14 20.87
C GLN A 3 -5.26 6.54 20.34
N ARG A 4 -3.99 6.73 19.95
CA ARG A 4 -3.51 7.98 19.37
C ARG A 4 -4.05 8.18 17.94
N TYR A 5 -4.00 7.15 17.12
CA TYR A 5 -4.60 7.19 15.78
C TYR A 5 -6.11 7.33 15.85
N ASP A 6 -6.78 6.61 16.74
CA ASP A 6 -8.23 6.66 16.89
C ASP A 6 -8.70 8.08 17.27
N SER A 7 -7.96 8.75 18.17
CA SER A 7 -8.21 10.16 18.52
C SER A 7 -8.01 11.08 17.31
N ALA A 8 -6.89 10.94 16.60
CA ALA A 8 -6.59 11.77 15.43
C ALA A 8 -7.62 11.61 14.31
N VAL A 9 -7.99 10.36 14.00
CA VAL A 9 -9.02 10.02 13.02
C VAL A 9 -10.36 10.62 13.43
N ARG A 10 -10.78 10.46 14.70
CA ARG A 10 -12.03 11.02 15.20
C ARG A 10 -12.07 12.54 15.07
N THR A 11 -11.04 13.24 15.52
CA THR A 11 -10.96 14.71 15.46
C THR A 11 -11.06 15.21 14.02
N VAL A 12 -10.30 14.61 13.10
CA VAL A 12 -10.34 15.03 11.70
C VAL A 12 -11.67 14.63 11.04
N SER A 13 -12.27 13.48 11.37
CA SER A 13 -13.60 13.11 10.88
C SER A 13 -14.67 14.13 11.28
N LEU A 14 -14.70 14.57 12.54
CA LEU A 14 -15.64 15.60 13.01
C LEU A 14 -15.45 16.93 12.27
N PHE A 15 -14.19 17.32 12.04
CA PHE A 15 -13.87 18.49 11.23
C PHE A 15 -14.38 18.36 9.80
N LEU A 16 -14.14 17.23 9.13
CA LEU A 16 -14.60 16.97 7.76
C LEU A 16 -16.12 16.94 7.64
N ALA A 17 -16.82 16.46 8.68
CA ALA A 17 -18.28 16.47 8.75
C ALA A 17 -18.88 17.87 9.02
N GLY A 18 -18.04 18.87 9.33
CA GLY A 18 -18.51 20.21 9.72
C GLY A 18 -19.04 20.29 11.16
N GLU A 19 -18.88 19.23 11.93
CA GLU A 19 -19.29 19.13 13.34
C GLU A 19 -18.28 19.76 14.30
N MET A 20 -17.08 20.07 13.81
CA MET A 20 -16.03 20.75 14.56
C MET A 20 -15.56 21.99 13.82
N PRO A 21 -15.59 23.19 14.44
CA PRO A 21 -15.09 24.40 13.80
C PRO A 21 -13.55 24.38 13.71
N PRO A 22 -12.94 25.10 12.75
CA PRO A 22 -11.47 25.15 12.60
C PRO A 22 -10.71 25.47 13.88
N SER A 23 -11.22 26.39 14.71
CA SER A 23 -10.59 26.80 15.97
C SER A 23 -10.50 25.70 17.03
N SER A 24 -11.32 24.65 16.93
CA SER A 24 -11.33 23.51 17.85
C SER A 24 -10.50 22.32 17.36
N VAL A 25 -9.93 22.39 16.15
CA VAL A 25 -9.13 21.29 15.60
C VAL A 25 -7.72 21.30 16.18
N GLU A 26 -7.37 20.25 16.91
CA GLU A 26 -6.01 20.09 17.46
C GLU A 26 -4.98 19.88 16.33
N LEU A 27 -3.93 20.71 16.30
CA LEU A 27 -2.85 20.60 15.30
C LEU A 27 -2.12 19.25 15.36
N GLU A 28 -2.10 18.61 16.53
CA GLU A 28 -1.48 17.30 16.71
C GLU A 28 -2.29 16.20 16.03
N ALA A 29 -3.63 16.25 16.08
CA ALA A 29 -4.49 15.32 15.35
C ALA A 29 -4.23 15.35 13.83
N VAL A 30 -4.06 16.56 13.26
CA VAL A 30 -3.71 16.72 11.84
C VAL A 30 -2.31 16.18 11.53
N SER A 31 -1.35 16.42 12.43
CA SER A 31 0.03 15.93 12.30
C SER A 31 0.09 14.40 12.35
N GLU A 32 -0.69 13.81 13.24
CA GLU A 32 -0.79 12.37 13.44
C GLU A 32 -1.42 11.68 12.23
N LEU A 33 -2.56 12.17 11.75
CA LEU A 33 -3.21 11.63 10.55
C LEU A 33 -2.31 11.74 9.31
N LYS A 34 -1.62 12.87 9.14
CA LYS A 34 -0.60 13.02 8.10
C LYS A 34 0.50 11.94 8.24
N GLY A 35 0.94 11.69 9.47
CA GLY A 35 1.91 10.66 9.81
C GLY A 35 1.45 9.25 9.43
N MET A 36 0.15 8.95 9.54
CA MET A 36 -0.45 7.67 9.12
C MET A 36 -0.35 7.45 7.60
N PHE A 37 -0.63 8.46 6.79
CA PHE A 37 -0.44 8.36 5.34
C PHE A 37 1.04 8.31 4.95
N ASN A 38 1.88 9.15 5.58
CA ASN A 38 3.30 9.24 5.26
C ASN A 38 4.06 7.94 5.57
N ARG A 39 3.79 7.28 6.70
CA ARG A 39 4.40 5.98 7.01
C ARG A 39 3.93 4.88 6.05
N SER A 40 2.67 4.94 5.60
CA SER A 40 2.13 3.98 4.62
C SER A 40 2.77 4.17 3.25
N LEU A 41 3.11 5.40 2.89
CA LEU A 41 3.89 5.73 1.70
C LEU A 41 5.34 5.28 1.79
N LYS A 42 6.00 5.50 2.93
CA LYS A 42 7.44 5.22 3.10
C LYS A 42 7.73 3.78 3.48
N LYS A 43 6.77 3.08 4.09
CA LYS A 43 6.91 1.72 4.63
C LYS A 43 8.09 1.59 5.62
N ASP A 44 8.35 2.66 6.36
CA ASP A 44 9.55 2.84 7.19
C ASP A 44 9.32 2.59 8.69
N GLN A 45 8.07 2.41 9.11
CA GLN A 45 7.68 2.13 10.50
C GLN A 45 7.02 0.77 10.64
N TRP A 46 7.24 0.09 11.76
CA TRP A 46 6.82 -1.30 11.98
C TRP A 46 5.31 -1.55 11.81
N ASP A 47 4.47 -0.53 12.01
CA ASP A 47 3.01 -0.62 11.91
C ASP A 47 2.46 -0.15 10.55
N TRP A 48 3.31 0.19 9.59
CA TRP A 48 2.90 0.80 8.32
C TRP A 48 1.82 0.00 7.61
N PHE A 49 1.91 -1.33 7.58
CA PHE A 49 0.95 -2.17 6.87
C PHE A 49 -0.38 -2.25 7.62
N THR A 50 -0.35 -2.28 8.96
CA THR A 50 -1.57 -2.20 9.78
C THR A 50 -2.31 -0.90 9.53
N VAL A 51 -1.57 0.22 9.48
CA VAL A 51 -2.17 1.53 9.19
C VAL A 51 -2.70 1.59 7.76
N TYR A 52 -1.93 1.11 6.78
CA TYR A 52 -2.32 1.05 5.38
C TYR A 52 -3.58 0.20 5.15
N GLU A 53 -3.66 -0.98 5.77
CA GLU A 53 -4.82 -1.88 5.72
C GLU A 53 -6.05 -1.22 6.33
N LYS A 54 -5.94 -0.64 7.54
CA LYS A 54 -7.05 0.04 8.20
C LYS A 54 -7.55 1.29 7.46
N LEU A 55 -6.66 1.96 6.71
CA LEU A 55 -7.06 3.05 5.81
C LEU A 55 -7.75 2.54 4.54
N GLY A 56 -7.91 1.23 4.36
CA GLY A 56 -8.57 0.63 3.21
C GLY A 56 -7.69 0.58 1.96
N HIS A 57 -6.37 0.46 2.13
CA HIS A 57 -5.38 0.39 1.05
C HIS A 57 -5.44 1.57 0.06
N PRO A 58 -5.49 2.83 0.54
CA PRO A 58 -5.66 3.98 -0.33
C PRO A 58 -4.53 4.05 -1.38
N PRO A 59 -4.84 4.38 -2.63
CA PRO A 59 -3.82 4.47 -3.67
C PRO A 59 -2.73 5.47 -3.33
N ARG A 60 -1.52 5.20 -3.82
CA ARG A 60 -0.33 5.98 -3.48
C ARG A 60 -0.48 7.49 -3.78
N LYS A 61 -1.09 7.85 -4.91
CA LYS A 61 -1.38 9.25 -5.27
C LYS A 61 -2.29 9.92 -4.25
N GLN A 62 -3.31 9.20 -3.79
CA GLN A 62 -4.28 9.70 -2.84
C GLN A 62 -3.62 9.92 -1.47
N MET A 63 -2.79 8.98 -1.02
CA MET A 63 -2.00 9.15 0.21
C MET A 63 -1.05 10.36 0.11
N ALA A 64 -0.33 10.52 -1.00
CA ALA A 64 0.59 11.66 -1.19
C ALA A 64 -0.16 12.99 -1.22
N TYR A 65 -1.32 13.02 -1.88
CA TYR A 65 -2.25 14.15 -1.86
C TYR A 65 -2.67 14.50 -0.43
N PHE A 66 -3.10 13.53 0.37
CA PHE A 66 -3.48 13.77 1.77
C PHE A 66 -2.30 14.24 2.62
N VAL A 67 -1.08 13.70 2.44
CA VAL A 67 0.10 14.20 3.16
C VAL A 67 0.33 15.69 2.87
N SER A 68 0.22 16.10 1.59
CA SER A 68 0.36 17.50 1.20
C SER A 68 -0.75 18.36 1.81
N LYS A 69 -2.01 17.94 1.65
CA LYS A 69 -3.17 18.73 2.10
C LYS A 69 -3.32 18.82 3.61
N LEU A 70 -2.97 17.76 4.35
CA LEU A 70 -2.91 17.81 5.81
C LEU A 70 -1.75 18.69 6.31
N THR A 71 -0.66 18.80 5.53
CA THR A 71 0.41 19.77 5.81
C THR A 71 -0.10 21.20 5.64
N GLU A 72 -0.83 21.48 4.56
CA GLU A 72 -1.46 22.79 4.32
C GLU A 72 -2.50 23.11 5.39
N LEU A 73 -3.40 22.18 5.70
CA LEU A 73 -4.45 22.33 6.72
C LEU A 73 -3.84 22.69 8.08
N ARG A 74 -2.79 21.98 8.51
CA ARG A 74 -2.12 22.29 9.79
C ARG A 74 -1.55 23.70 9.81
N LYS A 75 -1.00 24.19 8.69
CA LYS A 75 -0.46 25.55 8.59
C LYS A 75 -1.58 26.57 8.74
N VAL A 76 -2.66 26.40 7.98
CA VAL A 76 -3.83 27.30 7.97
C VAL A 76 -4.51 27.36 9.33
N LEU A 77 -4.69 26.21 10.00
CA LEU A 77 -5.22 26.15 11.37
C LEU A 77 -4.33 26.89 12.38
N LYS A 78 -2.99 26.80 12.23
CA LYS A 78 -2.04 27.53 13.07
C LYS A 78 -2.14 29.04 12.86
N GLU A 79 -2.40 29.47 11.63
CA GLU A 79 -2.61 30.87 11.23
C GLU A 79 -4.01 31.39 11.59
N GLN A 80 -4.90 30.53 12.09
CA GLN A 80 -6.30 30.84 12.43
C GLN A 80 -7.12 31.37 11.25
N ASP A 81 -6.75 31.01 10.02
CA ASP A 81 -7.50 31.35 8.81
C ASP A 81 -8.67 30.36 8.64
N VAL A 82 -9.84 30.78 9.16
CA VAL A 82 -11.07 29.98 9.23
C VAL A 82 -11.63 29.65 7.84
N ASP A 83 -11.65 30.63 6.93
CA ASP A 83 -12.24 30.48 5.60
C ASP A 83 -11.44 29.51 4.75
N ARG A 84 -10.11 29.60 4.84
CA ARG A 84 -9.23 28.67 4.13
C ARG A 84 -9.24 27.29 4.76
N ALA A 85 -9.39 27.17 6.08
CA ALA A 85 -9.57 25.87 6.73
C ALA A 85 -10.87 25.20 6.27
N ALA A 86 -11.98 25.95 6.19
CA ALA A 86 -13.25 25.45 5.66
C ALA A 86 -13.15 25.05 4.19
N SER A 87 -12.42 25.80 3.37
CA SER A 87 -12.16 25.44 1.97
C SER A 87 -11.38 24.12 1.85
N LEU A 88 -10.34 23.93 2.67
CA LEU A 88 -9.57 22.69 2.72
C LEU A 88 -10.37 21.50 3.26
N ARG A 89 -11.26 21.73 4.24
CA ARG A 89 -12.22 20.72 4.71
C ARG A 89 -13.04 20.17 3.55
N ASP A 90 -13.65 21.07 2.78
CA ASP A 90 -14.51 20.70 1.65
C ASP A 90 -13.71 20.00 0.54
N GLU A 91 -12.49 20.46 0.28
CA GLU A 91 -11.57 19.82 -0.67
C GLU A 91 -11.21 18.38 -0.23
N LEU A 92 -10.86 18.18 1.04
CA LEU A 92 -10.52 16.87 1.59
C LEU A 92 -11.73 15.92 1.61
N ALA A 93 -12.91 16.42 1.97
CA ALA A 93 -14.16 15.67 1.95
C ALA A 93 -14.52 15.21 0.53
N LYS A 94 -14.44 16.10 -0.46
CA LYS A 94 -14.66 15.79 -1.90
C LYS A 94 -13.68 14.76 -2.45
N ASN A 95 -12.49 14.62 -1.85
CA ASN A 95 -11.47 13.64 -2.25
C ASN A 95 -11.53 12.33 -1.45
N ASN A 96 -12.68 12.03 -0.84
CA ASN A 96 -12.98 10.80 -0.11
C ASN A 96 -12.13 10.57 1.15
N LEU A 97 -11.54 11.62 1.75
CA LEU A 97 -10.84 11.43 3.03
C LEU A 97 -11.83 10.94 4.10
N GLY A 98 -13.03 11.53 4.17
CA GLY A 98 -14.06 11.12 5.15
C GLY A 98 -14.41 9.63 5.06
N GLN A 99 -14.59 9.08 3.85
CA GLN A 99 -14.87 7.67 3.65
C GLN A 99 -13.70 6.77 4.11
N ILE A 100 -12.46 7.18 3.86
CA ILE A 100 -11.26 6.47 4.32
C ILE A 100 -11.18 6.46 5.85
N LEU A 101 -11.49 7.59 6.49
CA LEU A 101 -11.51 7.68 7.95
C LEU A 101 -12.67 6.90 8.58
N ALA A 102 -13.83 6.84 7.92
CA ALA A 102 -14.95 6.01 8.35
C ALA A 102 -14.56 4.52 8.35
N ARG A 103 -13.84 4.03 7.33
CA ARG A 103 -13.33 2.65 7.29
C ARG A 103 -12.36 2.33 8.43
N TRP A 104 -11.60 3.33 8.91
CA TRP A 104 -10.74 3.14 10.07
C TRP A 104 -11.56 2.85 11.34
N GLN A 105 -12.68 3.55 11.49
CA GLN A 105 -13.58 3.45 12.65
C GLN A 105 -14.47 2.20 12.58
N GLU A 106 -14.91 1.84 11.37
CA GLU A 106 -15.75 0.69 11.07
C GLU A 106 -15.08 -0.17 9.97
N PRO A 107 -14.06 -0.97 10.32
CA PRO A 107 -13.38 -1.81 9.34
C PRO A 107 -14.32 -2.91 8.83
N GLU A 108 -14.52 -2.94 7.51
CA GLU A 108 -15.25 -4.02 6.83
C GLU A 108 -14.67 -5.41 7.20
N PRO A 109 -15.52 -6.43 7.38
CA PRO A 109 -15.05 -7.78 7.68
C PRO A 109 -14.20 -8.30 6.53
N LEU A 110 -12.93 -8.55 6.82
CA LEU A 110 -11.91 -9.05 5.89
C LEU A 110 -12.31 -10.45 5.40
N ARG A 111 -12.94 -10.53 4.23
CA ARG A 111 -13.04 -11.75 3.46
C ARG A 111 -12.41 -11.51 2.10
N ALA A 112 -11.45 -12.35 1.74
CA ALA A 112 -11.09 -12.54 0.35
C ALA A 112 -12.38 -12.92 -0.41
N GLU A 113 -12.79 -12.10 -1.37
CA GLU A 113 -14.04 -12.28 -2.13
C GLU A 113 -13.99 -13.54 -3.01
N GLY A 114 -12.79 -14.08 -3.28
CA GLY A 114 -12.56 -15.35 -3.98
C GLY A 114 -12.02 -16.48 -3.10
N ALA A 115 -12.43 -17.72 -3.40
CA ALA A 115 -11.91 -18.94 -2.76
C ALA A 115 -10.41 -19.13 -3.10
N GLY A 116 -9.52 -18.69 -2.19
CA GLY A 116 -8.07 -18.89 -2.29
C GLY A 116 -7.24 -17.62 -2.43
N GLU A 117 -7.87 -16.47 -2.71
CA GLU A 117 -7.22 -15.16 -2.71
C GLU A 117 -6.74 -14.76 -1.31
N GLY A 118 -5.72 -13.90 -1.26
CA GLY A 118 -5.21 -13.39 0.00
C GLY A 118 -3.84 -12.75 -0.13
N TRP A 119 -3.04 -12.89 0.92
CA TRP A 119 -1.75 -12.24 1.03
C TRP A 119 -0.64 -13.24 1.29
N LEU A 120 0.45 -13.13 0.53
CA LEU A 120 1.76 -13.59 0.95
C LEU A 120 2.43 -12.46 1.74
N TYR A 121 3.14 -12.77 2.82
CA TYR A 121 3.86 -11.79 3.62
C TYR A 121 5.29 -12.24 3.91
N VAL A 122 6.16 -11.26 4.10
CA VAL A 122 7.53 -11.42 4.58
C VAL A 122 7.64 -10.62 5.88
N LEU A 123 7.92 -11.30 6.98
CA LEU A 123 8.13 -10.69 8.30
C LEU A 123 9.60 -10.80 8.69
N SER A 124 10.09 -9.85 9.46
CA SER A 124 11.30 -10.02 10.26
C SER A 124 11.17 -9.24 11.57
N THR A 125 12.09 -9.48 12.50
CA THR A 125 12.32 -8.56 13.62
C THR A 125 13.19 -7.39 13.15
N ARG A 126 13.34 -6.35 13.98
CA ARG A 126 14.21 -5.22 13.66
C ARG A 126 15.68 -5.61 13.76
N GLU A 127 15.99 -6.46 14.73
CA GLU A 127 17.34 -6.89 15.09
C GLU A 127 17.87 -7.96 14.13
N GLU A 128 16.99 -8.81 13.59
CA GLU A 128 17.36 -9.87 12.64
C GLU A 128 16.69 -9.59 11.30
N ALA A 129 17.20 -8.58 10.59
CA ALA A 129 16.62 -8.12 9.34
C ALA A 129 16.68 -9.17 8.21
N ASP A 130 17.62 -10.11 8.26
CA ASP A 130 17.80 -11.13 7.22
C ASP A 130 17.30 -12.53 7.65
N LEU A 131 16.75 -12.62 8.87
CA LEU A 131 15.97 -13.77 9.31
C LEU A 131 14.49 -13.53 9.00
N LEU A 132 14.05 -14.11 7.89
CA LEU A 132 12.72 -13.87 7.34
C LEU A 132 11.77 -14.98 7.73
N LYS A 133 10.57 -14.61 8.20
CA LYS A 133 9.41 -15.49 8.26
C LYS A 133 8.51 -15.19 7.07
N ILE A 134 8.38 -16.14 6.16
CA ILE A 134 7.56 -16.00 4.95
C ILE A 134 6.36 -16.93 5.05
N GLY A 135 5.15 -16.41 4.87
CA GLY A 135 3.96 -17.25 4.88
C GLY A 135 2.78 -16.55 4.23
N MET A 136 1.60 -17.17 4.34
CA MET A 136 0.38 -16.63 3.73
C MET A 136 -0.78 -16.50 4.70
N THR A 137 -1.81 -15.76 4.27
CA THR A 137 -3.09 -15.63 4.95
C THR A 137 -4.19 -15.31 3.94
N THR A 138 -5.33 -15.99 4.04
CA THR A 138 -6.58 -15.62 3.34
C THR A 138 -7.38 -14.56 4.11
N ARG A 139 -6.88 -14.16 5.28
CA ARG A 139 -7.38 -13.07 6.14
C ARG A 139 -6.42 -11.87 6.10
N SER A 140 -6.56 -10.94 7.04
CA SER A 140 -5.63 -9.82 7.25
C SER A 140 -4.22 -10.26 7.65
N VAL A 141 -3.20 -9.60 7.10
CA VAL A 141 -1.80 -9.77 7.52
C VAL A 141 -1.60 -9.26 8.97
N PRO A 142 -2.11 -8.08 9.38
CA PRO A 142 -2.08 -7.62 10.77
C PRO A 142 -2.67 -8.61 11.78
N GLU A 143 -3.78 -9.30 11.47
CA GLU A 143 -4.29 -10.38 12.33
C GLU A 143 -3.31 -11.55 12.44
N ARG A 144 -2.67 -11.92 11.33
CA ARG A 144 -1.67 -12.98 11.32
C ARG A 144 -0.42 -12.58 12.13
N VAL A 145 0.07 -11.36 11.95
CA VAL A 145 1.20 -10.81 12.72
C VAL A 145 0.87 -10.75 14.21
N ARG A 146 -0.33 -10.28 14.60
CA ARG A 146 -0.77 -10.27 16.01
C ARG A 146 -0.76 -11.67 16.63
N ARG A 147 -1.29 -12.67 15.94
CA ARG A 147 -1.29 -14.07 16.42
C ARG A 147 0.12 -14.66 16.53
N ILE A 148 1.01 -14.32 15.62
CA ILE A 148 2.42 -14.73 15.68
C ILE A 148 3.09 -14.09 16.90
N ASN A 149 2.84 -12.79 17.12
CA ASN A 149 3.43 -12.03 18.22
C ASN A 149 2.83 -12.36 19.60
N SER A 150 1.66 -12.98 19.67
CA SER A 150 1.08 -13.47 20.93
C SER A 150 1.64 -14.82 21.38
N ALA A 151 2.48 -15.47 20.58
CA ALA A 151 3.11 -16.74 20.95
C ALA A 151 4.10 -16.54 22.12
N THR A 152 4.06 -17.44 23.10
CA THR A 152 4.96 -17.44 24.25
C THR A 152 6.41 -17.64 23.81
N GLY A 153 7.35 -16.89 24.41
CA GLY A 153 8.79 -17.01 24.13
C GLY A 153 9.32 -16.11 23.01
N LEU A 154 8.48 -15.24 22.42
CA LEU A 154 8.96 -14.25 21.46
C LEU A 154 9.60 -13.05 22.18
N LEU A 155 10.93 -12.92 22.09
CA LEU A 155 11.67 -11.80 22.71
C LEU A 155 11.38 -10.44 22.05
N ARG A 156 11.11 -10.43 20.74
CA ARG A 156 10.92 -9.23 19.92
C ARG A 156 9.81 -9.44 18.89
N PRO A 157 8.92 -8.45 18.68
CA PRO A 157 7.79 -8.61 17.80
C PRO A 157 8.21 -8.64 16.32
N TYR A 158 7.62 -9.55 15.56
CA TYR A 158 7.69 -9.53 14.11
C TYR A 158 6.87 -8.37 13.54
N SER A 159 7.35 -7.82 12.44
CA SER A 159 6.65 -6.80 11.66
C SER A 159 6.63 -7.20 10.19
N ALA A 160 5.55 -6.86 9.49
CA ALA A 160 5.47 -7.07 8.05
C ALA A 160 6.41 -6.10 7.32
N ARG A 161 7.33 -6.64 6.53
CA ARG A 161 8.27 -5.87 5.72
C ARG A 161 7.94 -5.86 4.24
N ALA A 162 7.31 -6.94 3.76
CA ALA A 162 6.69 -6.97 2.45
C ALA A 162 5.39 -7.77 2.50
N THR A 163 4.43 -7.39 1.67
CA THR A 163 3.17 -8.09 1.48
C THR A 163 2.81 -8.07 -0.01
N TYR A 164 2.26 -9.17 -0.49
CA TYR A 164 1.87 -9.35 -1.88
C TYR A 164 0.44 -9.86 -1.91
N LYS A 165 -0.44 -9.11 -2.55
CA LYS A 165 -1.80 -9.57 -2.81
C LYS A 165 -1.73 -10.59 -3.94
N VAL A 166 -2.28 -11.78 -3.74
CA VAL A 166 -2.13 -12.91 -4.67
C VAL A 166 -3.47 -13.55 -5.00
N LYS A 167 -3.59 -14.01 -6.26
CA LYS A 167 -4.77 -14.71 -6.77
C LYS A 167 -4.99 -16.07 -6.09
N SER A 168 -3.89 -16.74 -5.73
CA SER A 168 -3.91 -18.02 -4.99
C SER A 168 -2.81 -18.06 -3.94
N THR A 169 -3.20 -17.96 -2.66
CA THR A 169 -2.29 -18.01 -1.52
C THR A 169 -1.46 -19.30 -1.46
N ARG A 170 -2.10 -20.45 -1.69
CA ARG A 170 -1.44 -21.77 -1.66
C ARG A 170 -0.43 -21.95 -2.78
N GLU A 171 -0.76 -21.46 -3.98
CA GLU A 171 0.17 -21.55 -5.11
C GLU A 171 1.36 -20.62 -4.93
N ALA A 172 1.10 -19.37 -4.53
CA ALA A 172 2.15 -18.39 -4.24
C ALA A 172 3.12 -18.89 -3.16
N GLU A 173 2.60 -19.45 -2.06
CA GLU A 173 3.42 -20.03 -0.99
C GLU A 173 4.29 -21.18 -1.51
N ARG A 174 3.70 -22.14 -2.24
CA ARG A 174 4.44 -23.28 -2.80
C ARG A 174 5.58 -22.83 -3.69
N ARG A 175 5.33 -21.88 -4.59
CA ARG A 175 6.34 -21.32 -5.51
C ARG A 175 7.47 -20.65 -4.74
N VAL A 176 7.15 -19.79 -3.78
CA VAL A 176 8.15 -19.06 -3.00
C VAL A 176 8.97 -19.99 -2.11
N PHE A 177 8.36 -21.03 -1.55
CA PHE A 177 9.09 -22.00 -0.72
C PHE A 177 10.02 -22.88 -1.55
N ALA A 178 9.60 -23.27 -2.76
CA ALA A 178 10.47 -23.96 -3.70
C ALA A 178 11.61 -23.06 -4.19
N LEU A 179 11.32 -21.80 -4.52
CA LEU A 179 12.31 -20.81 -4.95
C LEU A 179 13.40 -20.55 -3.90
N LEU A 180 13.01 -20.50 -2.61
CA LEU A 180 13.89 -20.15 -1.51
C LEU A 180 14.34 -21.37 -0.69
N SER A 181 14.23 -22.60 -1.23
CA SER A 181 14.52 -23.85 -0.51
C SER A 181 15.91 -23.85 0.11
N ASP A 182 16.91 -23.38 -0.63
CA ASP A 182 18.32 -23.40 -0.22
C ASP A 182 18.63 -22.41 0.91
N HIS A 183 17.76 -21.42 1.11
CA HIS A 183 17.86 -20.44 2.18
C HIS A 183 17.04 -20.83 3.41
N ARG A 184 16.31 -21.95 3.34
CA ARG A 184 15.38 -22.38 4.38
C ARG A 184 16.15 -23.02 5.54
N ILE A 185 15.93 -22.51 6.76
CA ILE A 185 16.69 -22.96 7.94
C ILE A 185 16.34 -24.40 8.32
N ARG A 186 15.07 -24.79 8.13
CA ARG A 186 14.58 -26.16 8.30
C ARG A 186 13.42 -26.42 7.34
N GLU A 187 13.36 -27.61 6.76
CA GLU A 187 12.36 -28.01 5.76
C GLU A 187 10.91 -27.99 6.26
N ASP A 188 10.68 -28.07 7.57
CA ASP A 188 9.35 -28.03 8.19
C ASP A 188 8.91 -26.61 8.58
N ARG A 189 9.81 -25.62 8.51
CA ARG A 189 9.54 -24.27 9.03
C ARG A 189 9.53 -23.19 7.97
N GLU A 190 8.75 -22.16 8.21
CA GLU A 190 8.57 -21.01 7.33
C GLU A 190 9.67 -19.93 7.53
N PHE A 191 10.89 -20.33 7.89
CA PHE A 191 12.01 -19.44 8.21
C PHE A 191 13.15 -19.57 7.23
N PHE A 192 13.63 -18.42 6.75
CA PHE A 192 14.63 -18.32 5.70
C PHE A 192 15.73 -17.34 6.14
N HIS A 193 16.98 -17.68 5.88
CA HIS A 193 18.12 -16.80 6.12
C HIS A 193 18.67 -16.29 4.78
N ILE A 194 18.26 -15.07 4.43
CA ILE A 194 18.55 -14.44 3.15
C ILE A 194 18.41 -12.92 3.31
N PRO A 195 19.28 -12.11 2.70
CA PRO A 195 19.14 -10.66 2.73
C PRO A 195 17.75 -10.21 2.27
N PHE A 196 17.08 -9.35 3.05
CA PHE A 196 15.70 -8.96 2.77
C PHE A 196 15.50 -8.43 1.35
N ALA A 197 16.43 -7.59 0.87
CA ALA A 197 16.37 -7.03 -0.48
C ALA A 197 16.43 -8.12 -1.56
N THR A 198 17.26 -9.15 -1.35
CA THR A 198 17.37 -10.30 -2.25
C THR A 198 16.09 -11.13 -2.24
N ALA A 199 15.55 -11.42 -1.06
CA ALA A 199 14.30 -12.19 -0.93
C ALA A 199 13.12 -11.48 -1.61
N VAL A 200 12.95 -10.18 -1.38
CA VAL A 200 11.90 -9.39 -2.04
C VAL A 200 12.05 -9.45 -3.54
N ARG A 201 13.26 -9.21 -4.06
CA ARG A 201 13.52 -9.25 -5.51
C ARG A 201 13.14 -10.61 -6.11
N LEU A 202 13.62 -11.71 -5.53
CA LEU A 202 13.34 -13.07 -6.02
C LEU A 202 11.84 -13.40 -5.96
N ILE A 203 11.18 -13.08 -4.84
CA ILE A 203 9.74 -13.33 -4.68
C ILE A 203 8.93 -12.52 -5.70
N GLU A 204 9.25 -11.24 -5.88
CA GLU A 204 8.57 -10.40 -6.85
C GLU A 204 8.75 -10.91 -8.28
N GLU A 205 9.96 -11.31 -8.67
CA GLU A 205 10.26 -11.90 -9.98
C GLU A 205 9.44 -13.17 -10.22
N GLU A 206 9.43 -14.12 -9.27
CA GLU A 206 8.67 -15.37 -9.39
C GLU A 206 7.16 -15.14 -9.45
N LEU A 207 6.61 -14.33 -8.54
CA LEU A 207 5.16 -14.10 -8.50
C LEU A 207 4.67 -13.33 -9.72
N LEU A 208 5.48 -12.43 -10.27
CA LEU A 208 5.18 -11.74 -11.52
C LEU A 208 5.21 -12.71 -12.71
N ALA A 209 6.30 -13.50 -12.84
CA ALA A 209 6.45 -14.46 -13.92
C ALA A 209 5.33 -15.51 -13.93
N ALA A 210 4.88 -15.93 -12.75
CA ALA A 210 3.76 -16.85 -12.59
C ALA A 210 2.37 -16.21 -12.78
N GLY A 211 2.27 -14.88 -12.96
CA GLY A 211 0.98 -14.18 -13.02
C GLY A 211 0.16 -14.28 -11.72
N ALA A 212 0.83 -14.59 -10.60
CA ALA A 212 0.21 -14.92 -9.32
C ALA A 212 -0.18 -13.68 -8.49
N LEU A 213 0.43 -12.53 -8.78
CA LEU A 213 0.09 -11.25 -8.15
C LEU A 213 -1.30 -10.76 -8.58
N GLN A 214 -2.05 -10.20 -7.64
CA GLN A 214 -3.21 -9.36 -7.93
C GLN A 214 -2.71 -7.91 -8.04
N ARG A 215 -2.80 -7.35 -9.25
CA ARG A 215 -2.17 -6.06 -9.62
C ARG A 215 -3.22 -5.02 -10.01
N ASP A 216 -2.81 -3.76 -10.14
CA ASP A 216 -3.69 -2.71 -10.65
C ASP A 216 -3.97 -2.97 -12.14
N GLN A 217 -5.24 -2.84 -12.53
CA GLN A 217 -5.67 -2.93 -13.93
C GLN A 217 -6.03 -1.54 -14.46
N GLY A 218 -5.63 -1.27 -15.70
CA GLY A 218 -5.92 -0.01 -16.36
C GLY A 218 -5.76 -0.09 -17.87
N GLN A 219 -5.63 1.08 -18.50
CA GLN A 219 -5.41 1.18 -19.93
C GLN A 219 -4.43 2.31 -20.27
N VAL A 220 -3.76 2.20 -21.42
CA VAL A 220 -2.90 3.26 -21.94
C VAL A 220 -3.76 4.46 -22.34
N LYS A 221 -3.57 5.61 -21.71
CA LYS A 221 -4.26 6.84 -22.10
C LYS A 221 -3.64 7.45 -23.34
N TRP A 222 -2.32 7.57 -23.35
CA TRP A 222 -1.52 7.99 -24.50
C TRP A 222 -0.08 7.52 -24.32
N PHE A 223 0.64 7.35 -25.43
CA PHE A 223 2.05 7.02 -25.46
C PHE A 223 2.73 7.78 -26.62
N ASP A 224 3.86 8.42 -26.35
CA ASP A 224 4.70 9.09 -27.34
C ASP A 224 5.86 8.16 -27.66
N GLU A 225 5.79 7.49 -28.81
CA GLU A 225 6.80 6.54 -29.30
C GLU A 225 8.18 7.18 -29.41
N SER A 226 8.24 8.41 -29.94
CA SER A 226 9.51 9.11 -30.18
C SER A 226 10.26 9.39 -28.87
N LYS A 227 9.51 9.61 -27.78
CA LYS A 227 10.08 9.89 -26.46
C LYS A 227 10.12 8.67 -25.54
N GLY A 228 9.49 7.56 -25.93
CA GLY A 228 9.45 6.33 -25.16
C GLY A 228 8.67 6.41 -23.84
N TYR A 229 7.70 7.32 -23.71
CA TYR A 229 6.88 7.42 -22.49
C TYR A 229 5.42 7.76 -22.75
N GLY A 230 4.59 7.48 -21.74
CA GLY A 230 3.14 7.67 -21.79
C GLY A 230 2.50 7.87 -20.42
N ILE A 231 1.17 7.85 -20.43
CA ILE A 231 0.33 7.84 -19.23
C ILE A 231 -0.64 6.68 -19.32
N LEU A 232 -0.73 5.91 -18.23
CA LEU A 232 -1.79 4.94 -18.00
C LEU A 232 -2.90 5.58 -17.18
N GLU A 233 -4.14 5.15 -17.40
CA GLU A 233 -5.28 5.46 -16.55
C GLU A 233 -5.83 4.18 -15.90
N TYR A 234 -6.22 4.27 -14.63
CA TYR A 234 -6.67 3.13 -13.83
C TYR A 234 -7.59 3.56 -12.69
N GLY A 235 -8.31 2.60 -12.12
CA GLY A 235 -9.34 2.86 -11.11
C GLY A 235 -10.38 3.87 -11.63
N GLN A 236 -10.95 4.69 -10.74
CA GLN A 236 -11.98 5.64 -11.14
C GLN A 236 -11.44 6.82 -11.97
N GLN A 237 -10.27 7.40 -11.64
CA GLN A 237 -9.67 8.55 -12.36
C GLN A 237 -8.15 8.70 -12.12
N GLN A 238 -7.44 7.62 -11.79
CA GLN A 238 -6.02 7.72 -11.47
C GLN A 238 -5.16 7.69 -12.74
N LYS A 239 -3.96 8.26 -12.64
CA LYS A 239 -2.98 8.32 -13.73
C LYS A 239 -1.61 7.90 -13.21
N ALA A 240 -0.91 7.09 -13.99
CA ALA A 240 0.46 6.69 -13.73
C ALA A 240 1.33 6.99 -14.94
N PHE A 241 2.50 7.58 -14.72
CA PHE A 241 3.53 7.72 -15.74
C PHE A 241 4.08 6.34 -16.10
N VAL A 242 4.35 6.09 -17.38
CA VAL A 242 4.98 4.85 -17.86
C VAL A 242 6.08 5.19 -18.86
N HIS A 243 7.24 4.55 -18.73
CA HIS A 243 8.30 4.56 -19.73
C HIS A 243 8.31 3.21 -20.46
N ILE A 244 8.80 3.15 -21.71
CA ILE A 244 8.86 1.89 -22.47
C ILE A 244 9.63 0.80 -21.71
N SER A 245 10.67 1.19 -20.99
CA SER A 245 11.46 0.27 -20.15
C SER A 245 10.70 -0.32 -18.95
N ASP A 246 9.53 0.24 -18.61
CA ASP A 246 8.70 -0.27 -17.53
C ASP A 246 7.81 -1.42 -17.98
N PHE A 247 7.65 -1.64 -19.30
CA PHE A 247 6.98 -2.82 -19.83
C PHE A 247 7.87 -4.06 -19.66
N VAL A 248 7.27 -5.16 -19.23
CA VAL A 248 7.97 -6.43 -18.98
C VAL A 248 8.37 -7.06 -20.31
N ASP A 249 7.47 -7.06 -21.28
CA ASP A 249 7.76 -7.54 -22.63
C ASP A 249 8.56 -6.48 -23.38
N LYS A 250 9.85 -6.77 -23.59
CA LYS A 250 10.78 -5.91 -24.32
C LYS A 250 10.68 -6.06 -25.84
N GLY A 251 9.97 -7.07 -26.32
CA GLY A 251 9.63 -7.26 -27.74
C GLY A 251 8.31 -6.60 -28.12
N LEU A 252 7.58 -6.04 -27.15
CA LEU A 252 6.36 -5.32 -27.39
C LEU A 252 6.65 -4.10 -28.28
N GLY A 253 5.90 -3.97 -29.38
CA GLY A 253 5.85 -2.72 -30.13
C GLY A 253 5.28 -1.58 -29.28
N THR A 254 5.17 -0.40 -29.87
CA THR A 254 4.62 0.78 -29.19
C THR A 254 3.23 0.50 -28.62
N PRO A 255 2.99 0.77 -27.31
CA PRO A 255 1.68 0.57 -26.70
C PRO A 255 0.63 1.46 -27.36
N ASN A 256 -0.50 0.87 -27.73
CA ASN A 256 -1.61 1.58 -28.37
C ASN A 256 -2.48 2.29 -27.34
N PRO A 257 -3.05 3.48 -27.65
CA PRO A 257 -4.10 4.06 -26.82
C PRO A 257 -5.24 3.08 -26.56
N ARG A 258 -5.78 3.10 -25.33
CA ARG A 258 -6.80 2.20 -24.77
C ARG A 258 -6.36 0.73 -24.59
N GLN A 259 -5.11 0.38 -24.88
CA GLN A 259 -4.61 -0.96 -24.63
C GLN A 259 -4.68 -1.28 -23.14
N LYS A 260 -5.33 -2.40 -22.79
CA LYS A 260 -5.47 -2.84 -21.40
C LYS A 260 -4.14 -3.35 -20.87
N VAL A 261 -3.85 -3.02 -19.61
CA VAL A 261 -2.58 -3.33 -18.96
C VAL A 261 -2.77 -3.67 -17.49
N GLU A 262 -1.92 -4.55 -16.99
CA GLU A 262 -1.70 -4.83 -15.56
C GLU A 262 -0.35 -4.29 -15.12
N PHE A 263 -0.29 -3.62 -13.97
CA PHE A 263 0.94 -2.99 -13.51
C PHE A 263 0.99 -2.79 -12.00
N ASP A 264 2.18 -2.48 -11.49
CA ASP A 264 2.34 -2.00 -10.12
C ASP A 264 2.50 -0.48 -10.11
N VAL A 265 1.99 0.18 -9.07
CA VAL A 265 2.15 1.62 -8.88
C VAL A 265 3.21 1.90 -7.82
N THR A 266 4.33 2.48 -8.24
CA THR A 266 5.30 3.11 -7.33
C THR A 266 5.10 4.64 -7.32
N THR A 267 5.83 5.40 -6.49
CA THR A 267 5.96 6.85 -6.73
C THR A 267 7.38 7.33 -6.70
N THR A 268 7.58 8.28 -7.59
CA THR A 268 8.79 9.03 -7.83
C THR A 268 8.57 10.47 -7.42
N SER A 269 9.61 11.29 -7.50
CA SER A 269 9.49 12.76 -7.33
C SER A 269 8.52 13.42 -8.30
N LYS A 270 8.19 12.77 -9.42
CA LYS A 270 7.24 13.25 -10.45
C LYS A 270 5.83 12.69 -10.31
N GLY A 271 5.55 11.94 -9.24
CA GLY A 271 4.24 11.33 -8.99
C GLY A 271 4.20 9.82 -9.24
N PRO A 272 3.00 9.23 -9.35
CA PRO A 272 2.80 7.81 -9.56
C PRO A 272 3.43 7.34 -10.87
N LYS A 273 4.18 6.25 -10.79
CA LYS A 273 4.82 5.61 -11.93
C LYS A 273 4.37 4.16 -11.99
N ALA A 274 3.89 3.74 -13.15
CA ALA A 274 3.60 2.35 -13.45
C ALA A 274 4.93 1.63 -13.70
N THR A 275 5.07 0.47 -13.10
CA THR A 275 6.25 -0.37 -13.23
C THR A 275 5.83 -1.80 -13.50
N ARG A 276 6.70 -2.55 -14.21
CA ARG A 276 6.46 -3.95 -14.56
C ARG A 276 5.13 -4.11 -15.33
N VAL A 277 4.88 -3.23 -16.28
CA VAL A 277 3.63 -3.17 -17.04
C VAL A 277 3.56 -4.38 -17.97
N VAL A 278 2.42 -5.07 -17.93
CA VAL A 278 2.11 -6.22 -18.79
C VAL A 278 0.85 -5.87 -19.57
N VAL A 279 0.86 -6.10 -20.87
CA VAL A 279 -0.37 -6.00 -21.68
C VAL A 279 -1.23 -7.21 -21.36
N VAL A 280 -2.50 -6.97 -21.05
CA VAL A 280 -3.49 -8.04 -20.94
C VAL A 280 -4.22 -8.14 -22.27
N GLU A 281 -4.13 -9.30 -22.91
CA GLU A 281 -4.95 -9.61 -24.08
C GLU A 281 -6.43 -9.57 -23.68
N GLY A 282 -7.23 -8.89 -24.50
CA GLY A 282 -8.67 -8.70 -24.30
C GLY A 282 -9.49 -9.75 -24.99
#